data_AF-A0A930IPV6-F1
#
_entry.id   AF-A0A930IPV6-F1
#
_cell.length_a   1.000
_cell.length_b   1.000
_cell.length_c   1.000
_cell.angle_alpha   90.00
_cell.angle_beta   90.00
_cell.angle_gamma   90.00
#
_symmetry.space_group_name_H-M   'P 1'
#
loop_
_entity.id
_entity.type
_entity.pdbx_description
1 polymer ?
#
loop_
_entity_poly.entity_id
_entity_poly.type
_entity_poly.pdbx_seq_one_letter_code
_entity_poly.pdbx_strand_id
1 'polypeptide(L)' 'MSIEEYRQQILSILLAKTNAKGTARFDESSAKELLDQLSDEELEEGILFNTPEDVAEILSEVGTL' A
#
# COMPACT_ATOMS: atom_id res chain seq x y z
N MET A 1 1.33 7.39 -15.07
CA MET A 1 0.74 7.25 -13.74
C MET A 1 1.42 8.26 -12.85
N SER A 2 0.66 9.12 -12.19
CA SER A 2 1.19 10.08 -11.22
C SER A 2 1.45 9.41 -9.86
N ILE A 3 2.30 10.02 -9.03
CA ILE A 3 2.55 9.55 -7.66
C ILE A 3 1.24 9.44 -6.86
N GLU A 4 0.34 10.40 -7.01
CA GLU A 4 -0.97 10.36 -6.37
C GLU A 4 -1.82 9.16 -6.81
N GLU A 5 -1.86 8.85 -8.11
CA GLU A 5 -2.58 7.68 -8.62
C GLU A 5 -1.96 6.37 -8.13
N TYR A 6 -0.64 6.31 -8.07
CA TYR A 6 0.08 5.16 -7.55
C TYR A 6 -0.20 4.93 -6.07
N ARG A 7 -0.10 6.00 -5.27
CA ARG A 7 -0.41 6.00 -3.83
C ARG A 7 -1.85 5.57 -3.57
N GLN A 8 -2.80 6.06 -4.37
CA GLN A 8 -4.21 5.66 -4.27
C GLN A 8 -4.44 4.20 -4.64
N GLN A 9 -3.76 3.67 -5.66
CA GLN A 9 -3.88 2.26 -6.02
C GLN A 9 -3.32 1.34 -4.92
N ILE A 10 -2.12 1.63 -4.40
CA ILE A 10 -1.55 0.88 -3.28
C ILE A 10 -2.52 0.92 -2.09
N LEU A 11 -3.08 2.09 -1.77
CA LEU A 11 -4.04 2.25 -0.67
C LEU A 11 -5.28 1.38 -0.87
N SER A 12 -5.85 1.41 -2.07
CA SER A 12 -7.03 0.61 -2.41
C SER A 12 -6.75 -0.88 -2.29
N ILE A 13 -5.55 -1.33 -2.66
CA ILE A 13 -5.15 -2.74 -2.57
C ILE A 13 -4.98 -3.15 -1.10
N LEU A 14 -4.34 -2.31 -0.28
CA LEU A 14 -4.21 -2.54 1.16
C LEU A 14 -5.58 -2.64 1.85
N LEU A 15 -6.54 -1.79 1.48
CA LEU A 15 -7.90 -1.82 2.04
C LEU A 15 -8.73 -3.01 1.55
N ALA A 16 -8.46 -3.50 0.34
CA ALA A 16 -9.08 -4.71 -0.18
C ALA A 16 -8.51 -6.00 0.43
N LYS A 17 -7.30 -5.96 1.02
CA LYS A 17 -6.71 -7.13 1.68
C LYS A 17 -7.53 -7.51 2.92
N THR A 18 -7.96 -8.76 2.97
CA THR A 18 -8.63 -9.35 4.12
C THR A 18 -7.72 -10.32 4.86
N ASN A 19 -7.87 -10.42 6.17
CA ASN A 19 -7.20 -11.44 6.97
C ASN A 19 -7.89 -12.81 6.82
N ALA A 20 -7.34 -13.85 7.49
CA ALA A 20 -7.90 -15.21 7.47
C ALA A 20 -9.35 -15.33 7.99
N LYS A 21 -9.86 -14.30 8.68
CA LYS A 21 -11.24 -14.22 9.17
C LYS A 21 -12.19 -13.52 8.19
N GLY A 22 -11.70 -13.10 7.02
CA GLY A 22 -12.47 -12.36 6.02
C GLY A 22 -12.76 -10.91 6.39
N THR A 23 -12.14 -10.37 7.43
CA THR A 23 -12.25 -8.94 7.76
C THR A 23 -11.12 -8.17 7.09
N ALA A 24 -11.34 -6.90 6.76
CA ALA A 24 -10.28 -6.01 6.28
C ALA A 24 -9.06 -6.11 7.22
N ARG A 25 -7.88 -6.32 6.63
CA ARG A 25 -6.63 -6.47 7.37
C ARG A 25 -6.17 -5.12 7.91
N PHE A 26 -6.42 -4.07 7.14
CA PHE A 26 -6.09 -2.68 7.47
C PHE A 26 -7.34 -1.82 7.32
N ASP A 27 -7.51 -0.86 8.22
CA ASP A 27 -8.43 0.26 8.02
C ASP A 27 -7.75 1.40 7.23
N GLU A 28 -8.55 2.38 6.82
CA GLU A 28 -8.06 3.51 6.02
C GLU A 28 -6.92 4.27 6.70
N SER A 29 -6.98 4.43 8.02
CA SER A 29 -5.95 5.15 8.77
C SER A 29 -4.65 4.35 8.79
N SER A 30 -4.70 3.06 9.17
CA SER A 30 -3.50 2.20 9.19
C SER A 30 -2.89 2.02 7.81
N ALA A 31 -3.70 1.86 6.76
CA ALA A 31 -3.19 1.73 5.39
C ALA A 31 -2.53 3.03 4.90
N LYS A 32 -3.09 4.20 5.26
CA LYS A 32 -2.46 5.50 5.00
C LYS A 32 -1.15 5.65 5.77
N GLU A 33 -1.10 5.28 7.04
CA GLU A 33 0.14 5.33 7.84
C GLU A 33 1.25 4.43 7.26
N LEU A 34 0.91 3.24 6.73
CA LEU A 34 1.87 2.39 6.02
C LEU A 34 2.39 3.06 4.75
N LEU A 35 1.51 3.69 3.98
CA LEU A 35 1.88 4.44 2.78
C LEU A 35 2.68 5.70 3.07
N ASP A 36 2.45 6.35 4.21
CA ASP A 36 3.18 7.56 4.62
C ASP A 36 4.62 7.27 5.06
N GLN A 37 4.96 6.00 5.32
CA GLN A 37 6.35 5.58 5.53
C GLN A 37 7.18 5.63 4.25
N LEU A 38 6.54 5.67 3.08
CA LEU A 38 7.20 5.83 1.79
C LEU A 38 7.24 7.30 1.41
N SER A 39 8.43 7.80 1.14
CA SER A 39 8.65 9.14 0.58
C SER A 39 8.17 9.19 -0.87
N ASP A 40 7.88 10.40 -1.36
CA ASP A 40 7.46 10.57 -2.75
C ASP A 40 8.54 10.13 -3.76
N GLU A 41 9.83 10.27 -3.42
CA GLU A 41 10.95 9.72 -4.21
C GLU A 41 10.91 8.19 -4.30
N GLU A 42 10.68 7.49 -3.17
CA GLU A 42 10.56 6.03 -3.14
C GLU A 42 9.35 5.55 -3.94
N LEU A 43 8.24 6.29 -3.89
CA LEU A 43 7.06 6.01 -4.70
C LEU A 43 7.34 6.25 -6.18
N GLU A 44 8.05 7.31 -6.54
CA GLU A 44 8.41 7.60 -7.93
C GLU A 44 9.30 6.52 -8.54
N GLU A 45 10.31 6.06 -7.79
CA GLU A 45 11.12 4.89 -8.19
C GLU A 45 10.27 3.62 -8.24
N GLY A 46 9.37 3.46 -7.25
CA GLY A 46 8.39 2.40 -7.19
C GLY A 46 7.57 2.28 -8.48
N ILE A 47 7.12 3.40 -9.07
CA ILE A 47 6.36 3.42 -10.33
C ILE A 47 7.15 2.84 -11.51
N LEU A 48 8.48 3.04 -11.51
CA LEU A 48 9.35 2.63 -12.62
C LEU A 48 9.74 1.15 -12.53
N PHE A 49 9.80 0.58 -11.32
CA PHE A 49 10.35 -0.74 -11.07
C PHE A 49 9.35 -1.75 -10.47
N ASN A 50 8.24 -1.29 -9.89
CA ASN A 50 7.28 -2.11 -9.17
C ASN A 50 5.84 -1.83 -9.63
N THR A 51 4.96 -2.79 -9.37
CA THR A 51 3.51 -2.57 -9.50
C THR A 51 2.93 -2.13 -8.15
N PRO A 52 1.78 -1.42 -8.14
CA PRO A 52 1.15 -1.03 -6.88
C PRO A 52 0.72 -2.26 -6.05
N GLU A 53 0.47 -3.40 -6.70
CA GLU A 53 0.18 -4.68 -6.04
C GLU A 53 1.40 -5.22 -5.30
N ASP A 54 2.57 -5.25 -5.93
CA ASP A 54 3.82 -5.71 -5.29
C ASP A 54 4.17 -4.84 -4.07
N VAL A 55 4.07 -3.51 -4.21
CA VAL A 55 4.34 -2.60 -3.09
C VAL A 55 3.31 -2.78 -1.97
N ALA A 56 2.03 -2.95 -2.30
CA ALA A 56 1.00 -3.24 -1.31
C ALA A 56 1.22 -4.59 -0.62
N GLU A 57 1.72 -5.60 -1.32
CA GLU A 57 2.10 -6.88 -0.73
C GLU A 57 3.21 -6.69 0.30
N ILE A 58 4.30 -6.03 -0.08
CA ILE A 58 5.44 -5.77 0.81
C ILE A 58 5.00 -4.95 2.03
N LEU A 59 4.26 -3.86 1.82
CA LEU A 59 3.72 -3.04 2.90
C LEU A 59 2.81 -3.86 3.83
N SER A 60 2.01 -4.78 3.27
CA SER A 60 1.14 -5.64 4.05
C SER A 60 1.90 -6.69 4.88
N GLU A 61 3.11 -7.06 4.47
CA GLU A 61 4.00 -7.94 5.22
C GLU A 61 4.77 -7.18 6.32
N VAL A 62 5.22 -5.96 6.01
CA VAL A 62 5.91 -5.08 6.97
C VAL A 62 4.96 -4.56 8.05
N GLY A 63 3.69 -4.29 7.71
CA GLY A 63 2.63 -3.96 8.65
C GLY A 63 2.28 -5.15 9.55
N THR A 64 3.04 -5.32 10.64
CA THR A 64 2.73 -6.26 11.71
C THR A 64 1.43 -5.85 12.42
N LEU A 65 0.41 -6.71 12.31
CA LEU A 65 -0.79 -6.74 13.17
C LEU A 65 -0.43 -6.97 14.64
#